data_AF-A0A5R2MTG1-F1
#
_entry.id   AF-A0A5R2MTG1-F1
#
_cell.length_a   1.000
_cell.length_b   1.000
_cell.length_c   1.000
_cell.angle_alpha   90.00
_cell.angle_beta   90.00
_cell.angle_gamma   90.00
#
_symmetry.space_group_name_H-M   'P 1'
#
loop_
_entity.id
_entity.type
_entity.pdbx_description
1 polymer ?
#
loop_
_entity_poly.entity_id
_entity_poly.type
_entity_poly.pdbx_seq_one_letter_code
_entity_poly.pdbx_strand_id
1 'polypeptide(L)'
;MSVVVVRCLEDGNIDMDDMRAKANEHSRNLAALMFTYPSTHGVYEEGARHLCALIHEHGGQVYFDGANLNALVGLARPGDIGADVCHMNLHKTFCIP
;
A
#
# COMPACT_ATOMS: atom_id res chain seq x y z
N MET A 1 -7.45 11.71 -11.27
CA MET A 1 -6.54 10.55 -11.25
C MET A 1 -7.05 9.53 -12.26
N SER A 2 -6.16 8.84 -12.97
CA SER A 2 -6.50 7.67 -13.79
C SER A 2 -6.11 6.41 -13.03
N VAL A 3 -6.95 5.38 -13.04
CA VAL A 3 -6.70 4.14 -12.32
C VAL A 3 -5.93 3.17 -13.21
N VAL A 4 -4.80 2.68 -12.71
CA VAL A 4 -4.01 1.62 -13.32
C VAL A 4 -3.96 0.46 -12.34
N VAL A 5 -4.55 -0.67 -12.70
CA VAL A 5 -4.62 -1.86 -11.84
C VAL A 5 -3.27 -2.56 -11.84
N VAL A 6 -2.77 -2.96 -10.67
CA VAL A 6 -1.57 -3.80 -10.51
C VAL A 6 -2.03 -5.22 -10.19
N ARG A 7 -1.35 -6.23 -10.75
CA ARG A 7 -1.70 -7.63 -10.53
C ARG A 7 -1.30 -8.10 -9.14
N CYS A 8 -1.98 -9.14 -8.67
CA CYS A 8 -1.51 -9.97 -7.57
C CYS A 8 -1.01 -11.31 -8.13
N LEU A 9 -0.06 -11.91 -7.44
CA LEU A 9 0.37 -13.28 -7.67
C LEU A 9 -0.68 -14.27 -7.13
N GLU A 10 -0.52 -15.56 -7.45
CA GLU A 10 -1.46 -16.61 -7.02
C GLU A 10 -1.54 -16.78 -5.49
N ASP A 11 -0.48 -16.42 -4.78
CA ASP A 11 -0.41 -16.43 -3.31
C ASP A 11 -1.04 -15.19 -2.66
N GLY A 12 -1.55 -14.26 -3.46
CA GLY A 12 -2.24 -13.04 -3.01
C GLY A 12 -1.32 -11.85 -2.74
N ASN A 13 0.00 -11.97 -2.94
CA ASN A 13 0.95 -10.86 -2.85
C ASN A 13 0.86 -9.94 -4.08
N ILE A 14 1.31 -8.69 -3.95
CA ILE A 14 1.44 -7.78 -5.09
C ILE A 14 2.52 -8.29 -6.06
N ASP A 15 2.20 -8.32 -7.36
CA ASP A 15 3.15 -8.64 -8.42
C ASP A 15 4.13 -7.46 -8.61
N MET A 16 5.32 -7.59 -8.02
CA MET A 16 6.34 -6.55 -8.06
C MET A 16 6.92 -6.30 -9.45
N ASP A 17 6.87 -7.27 -10.36
CA ASP A 17 7.36 -7.09 -11.73
C ASP A 17 6.37 -6.26 -12.54
N ASP A 18 5.08 -6.57 -12.43
CA ASP A 18 4.00 -5.76 -13.01
C ASP A 18 3.97 -4.34 -12.42
N MET A 19 4.18 -4.22 -11.11
CA MET A 19 4.28 -2.94 -10.43
C MET A 19 5.41 -2.07 -10.99
N ARG A 20 6.61 -2.64 -11.14
CA ARG A 20 7.77 -1.94 -11.72
C ARG A 20 7.52 -1.54 -13.17
N ALA A 21 6.91 -2.42 -13.97
CA ALA A 21 6.59 -2.10 -15.35
C ALA A 21 5.67 -0.87 -15.44
N LYS A 22 4.61 -0.84 -14.63
CA LYS A 22 3.63 0.26 -14.57
C LYS A 22 4.21 1.55 -14.00
N ALA A 23 5.03 1.46 -12.95
CA ALA A 23 5.72 2.62 -12.40
C ALA A 23 6.65 3.26 -13.44
N ASN A 24 7.38 2.45 -14.21
CA ASN A 24 8.22 2.93 -15.31
C ASN A 24 7.40 3.57 -16.43
N GLU A 25 6.33 2.89 -16.90
CA GLU A 25 5.46 3.39 -17.97
C GLU A 25 4.81 4.73 -17.61
N HIS A 26 4.36 4.87 -16.35
CA HIS A 26 3.62 6.03 -15.89
C HIS A 26 4.48 7.03 -15.11
N SER A 27 5.79 6.83 -15.00
CA SER A 27 6.72 7.61 -14.16
C SER A 27 6.49 9.12 -14.19
N ARG A 28 6.32 9.72 -15.38
CA ARG A 28 6.10 11.18 -15.53
C ARG A 28 4.76 11.69 -14.98
N ASN A 29 3.77 10.81 -14.87
CA ASN A 29 2.39 11.12 -14.48
C ASN A 29 1.94 10.31 -13.26
N LEU A 30 2.87 9.62 -12.57
CA LEU A 30 2.57 8.78 -11.42
C LEU A 30 2.19 9.67 -10.23
N ALA A 31 0.91 9.66 -9.88
CA ALA A 31 0.42 10.48 -8.78
C ALA A 31 0.55 9.75 -7.44
N ALA A 32 -0.01 8.55 -7.33
CA ALA A 32 -0.03 7.81 -6.09
C ALA A 32 -0.19 6.29 -6.26
N LEU A 33 0.23 5.55 -5.24
CA LEU A 33 -0.16 4.18 -4.96
C LEU A 33 -1.18 4.16 -3.84
N MET A 34 -2.18 3.30 -3.97
CA MET A 34 -3.06 2.91 -2.87
C MET A 34 -2.88 1.43 -2.60
N PHE A 35 -2.54 1.07 -1.37
CA PHE A 35 -2.43 -0.32 -0.95
C PHE A 35 -2.94 -0.52 0.48
N THR A 36 -3.31 -1.75 0.82
CA THR A 36 -3.80 -2.15 2.14
C THR A 36 -2.74 -3.03 2.79
N TYR A 37 -2.41 -2.77 4.06
CA TYR A 37 -1.47 -3.61 4.80
C TYR A 37 -1.93 -3.85 6.25
N PRO A 38 -1.95 -5.11 6.72
CA PRO A 38 -1.79 -6.35 5.95
C PRO A 38 -2.81 -6.43 4.80
N SER A 39 -2.49 -7.24 3.78
CA SER A 39 -3.28 -7.29 2.54
C SER A 39 -4.74 -7.68 2.81
N THR A 40 -5.61 -7.51 1.82
CA THR A 40 -7.01 -7.95 1.93
C THR A 40 -7.15 -9.48 2.03
N HIS A 41 -6.08 -10.23 1.75
CA HIS A 41 -5.99 -11.67 2.00
C HIS A 41 -5.59 -12.02 3.45
N GLY A 42 -5.30 -11.01 4.29
CA GLY A 42 -4.85 -11.20 5.67
C GLY A 42 -3.38 -11.58 5.80
N VAL A 43 -2.56 -11.29 4.78
CA VAL A 43 -1.13 -11.66 4.72
C VAL A 43 -0.25 -10.43 4.89
N TYR A 44 0.83 -10.57 5.66
CA TYR A 44 1.89 -9.56 5.76
C TYR A 44 2.86 -9.72 4.58
N GLU A 45 2.74 -8.85 3.59
CA GLU A 45 3.64 -8.84 2.43
C GLU A 45 5.06 -8.39 2.83
N GLU A 46 6.09 -9.18 2.53
CA GLU A 46 7.49 -8.84 2.87
C GLU A 46 8.00 -7.60 2.12
N GLY A 47 7.43 -7.32 0.93
CA GLY A 47 7.88 -6.27 0.02
C GLY A 47 7.32 -4.87 0.25
N ALA A 48 6.48 -4.64 1.27
CA ALA A 48 5.72 -3.39 1.43
C ALA A 48 6.61 -2.13 1.45
N ARG A 49 7.79 -2.19 2.10
CA ARG A 49 8.75 -1.07 2.11
C ARG A 49 9.36 -0.81 0.74
N HIS A 50 9.72 -1.87 0.01
CA HIS A 50 10.27 -1.75 -1.34
C HIS A 50 9.23 -1.21 -2.32
N LEU A 51 7.96 -1.58 -2.14
CA LEU A 51 6.83 -1.04 -2.89
C LEU A 51 6.69 0.47 -2.66
N CYS A 52 6.74 0.93 -1.40
CA CYS A 52 6.69 2.36 -1.08
C CYS A 52 7.87 3.12 -1.70
N ALA A 53 9.09 2.60 -1.53
CA ALA A 53 10.30 3.20 -2.08
C ALA A 53 10.25 3.34 -3.62
N LEU A 54 9.78 2.30 -4.32
CA LEU A 54 9.60 2.35 -5.78
C LEU A 54 8.68 3.50 -6.20
N ILE A 55 7.57 3.71 -5.48
CA ILE A 55 6.65 4.81 -5.79
C ILE A 55 7.30 6.17 -5.58
N HIS A 56 8.03 6.32 -4.48
CA HIS A 56 8.77 7.55 -4.17
C HIS A 56 9.88 7.83 -5.19
N GLU A 57 10.60 6.81 -5.66
CA GLU A 57 11.61 6.93 -6.73
C GLU A 57 11.04 7.50 -8.04
N HIS A 58 9.76 7.19 -8.32
CA HIS A 58 9.03 7.71 -9.47
C HIS A 58 8.22 9.00 -9.17
N GLY A 59 8.44 9.63 -8.01
CA GLY A 59 7.84 10.92 -7.64
C GLY A 59 6.36 10.83 -7.19
N GLY A 60 5.83 9.63 -7.01
CA GLY A 60 4.47 9.41 -6.51
C GLY A 60 4.38 9.51 -4.98
N GLN A 61 3.15 9.48 -4.47
CA GLN A 61 2.84 9.39 -3.03
C GLN A 61 2.20 8.05 -2.69
N VAL A 62 2.30 7.64 -1.43
CA VAL A 62 1.79 6.37 -0.92
C VAL A 62 0.60 6.62 0.01
N TYR A 63 -0.58 6.28 -0.49
CA TYR A 63 -1.80 6.17 0.32
C TYR A 63 -1.89 4.77 0.92
N PHE A 64 -2.07 4.72 2.24
CA PHE A 64 -2.22 3.50 3.01
C PHE A 64 -3.67 3.35 3.46
N ASP A 65 -4.31 2.26 3.05
CA ASP A 65 -5.62 1.89 3.57
C ASP A 65 -5.47 1.29 4.99
N GLY A 66 -5.86 2.07 6.00
CA GLY A 66 -5.78 1.70 7.40
C GLY A 66 -6.98 0.91 7.93
N ALA A 67 -7.83 0.33 7.07
CA ALA A 67 -8.92 -0.53 7.52
C ALA A 67 -8.43 -1.74 8.34
N ASN A 68 -7.21 -2.23 8.05
CA ASN A 68 -6.59 -3.37 8.70
C ASN A 68 -5.62 -3.00 9.84
N LEU A 69 -5.68 -1.75 10.35
CA LEU A 69 -4.78 -1.28 11.41
C LEU A 69 -4.83 -2.11 12.69
N ASN A 70 -5.91 -2.84 12.96
CA ASN A 70 -6.01 -3.69 14.15
C ASN A 70 -4.92 -4.78 14.20
N ALA A 71 -4.38 -5.18 13.05
CA ALA A 71 -3.26 -6.10 12.97
C ALA A 71 -1.90 -5.43 13.23
N LEU A 72 -1.83 -4.09 13.21
CA LEU A 72 -0.59 -3.32 13.33
C LEU A 72 -0.45 -2.56 14.64
N VAL A 73 -1.55 -2.19 15.29
CA VAL A 73 -1.54 -1.40 16.54
C VAL A 73 -0.63 -2.07 17.58
N GLY A 74 0.40 -1.33 18.02
CA GLY A 74 1.39 -1.80 19.00
C GLY A 74 2.57 -2.59 18.40
N LEU A 75 2.54 -2.92 17.11
CA LEU A 75 3.55 -3.75 16.44
C LEU A 75 4.32 -2.98 15.34
N ALA A 76 3.61 -2.21 14.51
CA ALA A 76 4.18 -1.46 13.42
C ALA A 76 3.39 -0.17 13.13
N ARG A 77 4.02 0.79 12.46
CA ARG A 77 3.39 2.07 12.10
C ARG A 77 3.43 2.25 10.58
N PRO A 78 2.32 2.65 9.91
CA PRO A 78 2.30 2.89 8.46
C PRO A 78 3.42 3.83 7.98
N GLY A 79 3.72 4.89 8.74
CA GLY A 79 4.80 5.82 8.40
C GLY A 79 6.20 5.16 8.36
N ASP A 80 6.48 4.19 9.23
CA ASP A 80 7.77 3.45 9.22
C ASP A 80 7.86 2.42 8.08
N ILE A 81 6.74 2.14 7.41
CA ILE A 81 6.67 1.30 6.21
C ILE A 81 6.88 2.16 4.95
N GLY A 82 6.58 3.45 5.02
CA GLY A 82 6.73 4.40 3.91
C GLY A 82 5.41 5.03 3.43
N ALA A 83 4.34 4.95 4.22
CA ALA A 83 3.09 5.64 3.91
C ALA A 83 3.23 7.16 4.12
N ASP A 84 2.73 7.94 3.17
CA ASP A 84 2.64 9.41 3.29
C ASP A 84 1.32 9.84 3.94
N VAL A 85 0.24 9.10 3.68
CA VAL A 85 -1.09 9.36 4.25
C VAL A 85 -1.82 8.05 4.52
N CYS A 86 -2.56 8.00 5.63
CA CYS A 86 -3.36 6.85 6.03
C CYS A 86 -4.71 7.31 6.58
N HIS A 87 -5.80 6.73 6.09
CA HIS A 87 -7.09 6.89 6.74
C HIS A 87 -7.27 5.82 7.83
N MET A 88 -8.06 6.11 8.86
CA MET A 88 -8.34 5.17 9.94
C MET A 88 -9.85 4.90 10.02
N ASN A 89 -10.24 3.63 10.10
CA ASN A 89 -11.62 3.27 10.41
C ASN A 89 -11.82 3.13 11.92
N LEU A 90 -12.20 4.23 12.58
CA LEU A 90 -12.46 4.22 14.03
C LEU A 90 -13.56 3.24 14.43
N HIS A 91 -14.58 3.06 13.59
CA HIS A 91 -15.67 2.10 13.81
C HIS A 91 -15.29 0.64 13.53
N LYS A 92 -14.04 0.38 13.12
CA LYS A 92 -13.50 -0.97 12.98
C LYS A 92 -12.44 -1.22 14.05
N THR A 93 -11.34 -0.48 13.99
CA THR A 93 -10.16 -0.70 14.84
C THR A 93 -10.32 -0.09 16.23
N PHE A 94 -11.09 0.99 16.37
CA PHE A 94 -11.12 1.80 17.59
C PHE A 94 -12.54 1.92 18.20
N CYS A 95 -13.34 0.87 18.02
CA CYS A 95 -14.56 0.58 18.79
C CYS A 95 -15.73 1.58 18.69
N ILE A 96 -15.76 2.52 17.72
CA ILE A 96 -16.97 3.31 17.47
C ILE A 96 -18.09 2.38 16.95
N PRO A 97 -19.30 2.39 17.53
CA PRO A 97 -20.41 1.54 17.07
C PRO A 97 -21.06 2.04 15.77
#